data_AF-D2W2G6-F1
#
_entry.id   AF-D2W2G6-F1
#
_cell.length_a   1.000
_cell.length_b   1.000
_cell.length_c   1.000
_cell.angle_alpha   90.00
_cell.angle_beta   90.00
_cell.angle_gamma   90.00
#
_symmetry.space_group_name_H-M   'P 1'
#
loop_
_entity.id
_entity.type
_entity.pdbx_description
1 polymer ?
#
loop_
_entity_poly.entity_id
_entity_poly.type
_entity_poly.pdbx_seq_one_letter_code
_entity_poly.pdbx_strand_id
1 'polypeptide(L)'
;MAESSWHDLPQVVQLEIFTFLSIKHLGKVLSLSKTIQQQLDESEYFWQKLSVNYARVLDDPNIMEQTKALANDQTEKNLHEKYSNHFELLMKAKDKKKVELQTKVMVEKRRKKLELLRSSLMSALLTRASGSEKKEEKKEENFDLEKEIEKLQFD
;
A
#
# COMPACT_ATOMS: atom_id res chain seq x y z
N MET A 1 -4.90 4.71 -42.66
CA MET A 1 -4.00 4.90 -41.51
C MET A 1 -3.63 3.50 -41.06
N ALA A 2 -2.35 3.12 -41.12
CA ALA A 2 -1.95 1.79 -40.66
C ALA A 2 -2.07 1.77 -39.13
N GLU A 3 -2.89 0.88 -38.60
CA GLU A 3 -2.93 0.61 -37.16
C GLU A 3 -1.61 -0.06 -36.79
N SER A 4 -0.77 0.63 -36.03
CA SER A 4 0.45 0.04 -35.47
C SER A 4 0.04 -1.08 -34.52
N SER A 5 0.45 -2.30 -34.84
CA SER A 5 0.20 -3.48 -34.04
C SER A 5 1.16 -3.52 -32.85
N TRP A 6 0.73 -4.11 -31.72
CA TRP A 6 1.60 -4.38 -30.57
C TRP A 6 2.90 -5.10 -30.97
N HIS A 7 2.80 -5.97 -31.98
CA HIS A 7 3.93 -6.75 -32.50
C HIS A 7 4.96 -5.91 -33.25
N ASP A 8 4.64 -4.67 -33.62
CA ASP A 8 5.55 -3.77 -34.33
C ASP A 8 6.53 -3.07 -33.37
N LEU A 9 6.30 -3.15 -32.05
CA LEU A 9 7.19 -2.57 -31.05
C LEU A 9 8.45 -3.43 -30.85
N PRO A 10 9.64 -2.83 -30.65
CA PRO A 10 10.83 -3.58 -30.25
C PRO A 10 10.60 -4.36 -28.95
N GLN A 11 11.12 -5.58 -28.87
CA GLN A 11 10.93 -6.46 -27.71
C GLN A 11 11.30 -5.79 -26.38
N VAL A 12 12.39 -5.02 -26.35
CA VAL A 12 12.82 -4.28 -25.15
C VAL A 12 11.74 -3.31 -24.66
N VAL A 13 11.08 -2.61 -25.59
CA VAL A 13 10.00 -1.65 -25.26
C VAL A 13 8.78 -2.40 -24.75
N GLN A 14 8.42 -3.52 -25.38
CA GLN A 14 7.33 -4.38 -24.92
C GLN A 14 7.57 -4.87 -23.48
N LEU A 15 8.78 -5.37 -23.20
CA LEU A 15 9.18 -5.81 -21.86
C LEU A 15 9.12 -4.67 -20.84
N GLU A 16 9.63 -3.48 -21.19
CA GLU A 16 9.61 -2.33 -20.30
C GLU A 16 8.18 -1.89 -19.95
N ILE A 17 7.24 -1.90 -20.91
CA ILE A 17 5.82 -1.64 -20.65
C ILE A 17 5.26 -2.61 -19.60
N PHE A 18 5.59 -3.90 -19.68
CA PHE A 18 5.14 -4.88 -18.70
C PHE A 18 5.69 -4.65 -17.29
N THR A 19 6.87 -4.04 -17.15
CA THR A 19 7.45 -3.72 -15.83
C THR A 19 6.69 -2.65 -15.06
N PHE A 20 5.79 -1.90 -15.71
CA PHE A 20 4.92 -0.91 -15.08
C PHE A 20 3.56 -1.47 -14.67
N LEU A 21 3.23 -2.70 -15.05
CA LEU A 21 1.95 -3.28 -14.72
C LEU A 21 1.84 -3.69 -13.26
N SER A 22 0.64 -3.55 -12.71
CA SER A 22 0.30 -4.17 -11.44
C SER A 22 0.34 -5.70 -11.56
N ILE A 23 0.64 -6.42 -10.48
CA ILE A 23 0.66 -7.91 -10.47
C ILE A 23 -0.67 -8.48 -10.97
N LYS A 24 -1.78 -7.82 -10.61
CA LYS A 24 -3.12 -8.21 -11.08
C LYS A 24 -3.25 -8.10 -12.60
N HIS A 25 -2.65 -7.06 -13.20
CA HIS A 25 -2.66 -6.87 -14.65
C HIS A 25 -1.66 -7.82 -15.33
N LEU A 26 -0.49 -8.01 -14.74
CA LEU A 26 0.52 -8.94 -15.24
C LEU A 26 -0.04 -10.37 -15.30
N GLY A 27 -0.72 -10.84 -14.24
CA GLY A 27 -1.37 -12.15 -14.23
C GLY A 27 -2.43 -12.31 -15.32
N LYS A 28 -3.20 -11.26 -15.62
CA LYS A 28 -4.16 -11.27 -16.73
C LYS A 28 -3.46 -11.34 -18.08
N VAL A 29 -2.42 -10.55 -18.30
CA VAL A 29 -1.65 -10.56 -19.56
C VAL A 29 -1.02 -11.93 -19.79
N LEU A 30 -0.40 -12.51 -18.76
CA LEU A 30 0.18 -13.85 -18.79
C LEU A 30 -0.86 -14.92 -19.12
N SER A 31 -2.09 -14.79 -18.61
CA SER A 31 -3.17 -15.74 -18.95
C SER A 31 -3.67 -15.64 -20.39
N LEU A 32 -3.44 -14.51 -21.07
CA LEU A 32 -3.95 -14.26 -22.42
C LEU A 32 -2.99 -14.72 -23.52
N SER A 33 -1.68 -14.80 -23.24
CA SER A 33 -0.68 -15.14 -24.25
C SER A 33 0.48 -15.94 -23.68
N LYS A 34 0.60 -17.21 -24.11
CA LYS A 34 1.73 -18.09 -23.76
C LYS A 34 3.06 -17.57 -24.30
N THR A 35 3.04 -16.90 -25.45
CA THR A 35 4.25 -16.31 -26.05
C THR A 35 4.78 -15.16 -25.21
N ILE A 36 3.88 -14.28 -24.74
CA ILE A 36 4.28 -13.20 -23.82
C ILE A 36 4.78 -13.80 -22.51
N GLN A 37 4.11 -14.84 -22.00
CA GLN A 37 4.58 -15.53 -20.80
C GLN A 37 6.01 -16.06 -20.95
N GLN A 38 6.31 -16.81 -22.00
CA GLN A 38 7.67 -17.31 -22.25
C GLN A 38 8.68 -16.17 -22.39
N GLN A 39 8.34 -15.10 -23.11
CA GLN A 39 9.20 -13.92 -23.25
C GLN A 39 9.51 -13.23 -21.91
N LEU A 40 8.52 -13.18 -21.00
CA LEU A 40 8.71 -12.62 -19.67
C LEU A 40 9.52 -13.56 -18.77
N ASP A 41 9.21 -14.85 -18.78
CA ASP A 41 9.87 -15.87 -17.95
C ASP A 41 11.37 -15.97 -18.27
N GLU A 42 11.76 -15.87 -19.54
CA GLU A 42 13.15 -15.95 -19.99
C GLU A 42 13.93 -14.63 -19.86
N SER A 43 13.26 -13.50 -19.62
CA SER A 43 13.91 -12.19 -19.62
C SER A 43 14.44 -11.78 -18.25
N GLU A 44 15.77 -11.88 -18.08
CA GLU A 44 16.46 -11.32 -16.90
C GLU A 44 16.16 -9.84 -16.69
N TYR A 45 16.28 -9.07 -17.77
CA TYR A 45 16.02 -7.64 -17.76
C TYR A 45 14.64 -7.31 -17.20
N PHE A 46 13.61 -8.07 -17.61
CA PHE A 46 12.25 -7.88 -17.13
C PHE A 46 12.15 -8.11 -15.62
N TRP A 47 12.62 -9.26 -15.12
CA TRP A 47 12.52 -9.60 -13.70
C TRP A 47 13.33 -8.64 -12.82
N GLN A 48 14.50 -8.21 -13.28
CA GLN A 48 15.34 -7.22 -12.60
C GLN A 48 14.60 -5.88 -12.49
N LYS A 49 14.08 -5.36 -13.60
CA LYS A 49 13.35 -4.08 -13.64
C LYS A 49 12.05 -4.13 -12.85
N LEU A 50 11.29 -5.23 -12.97
CA LEU A 50 10.06 -5.44 -12.20
C LEU A 50 10.37 -5.41 -10.71
N SER A 51 11.39 -6.13 -10.25
CA SER A 51 11.80 -6.15 -8.84
C SER A 51 12.14 -4.75 -8.32
N VAL A 52 12.96 -4.00 -9.06
CA VAL A 52 13.33 -2.61 -8.71
C VAL A 52 12.12 -1.69 -8.65
N ASN A 53 11.20 -1.79 -9.61
CA ASN A 53 9.99 -0.97 -9.62
C ASN A 53 9.09 -1.27 -8.41
N TYR A 54 8.92 -2.54 -8.05
CA TYR A 54 8.13 -2.94 -6.87
C TYR A 54 8.80 -2.55 -5.55
N ALA A 55 10.12 -2.74 -5.43
CA ALA A 55 10.88 -2.28 -4.28
C ALA A 55 10.76 -0.76 -4.09
N ARG A 56 10.72 0.03 -5.18
CA ARG A 56 10.52 1.48 -5.13
C ARG A 56 9.14 1.86 -4.59
N VAL A 57 8.09 1.14 -5.00
CA VAL A 57 6.72 1.36 -4.49
C VAL A 57 6.63 1.07 -3.00
N LEU A 58 7.43 0.13 -2.51
CA LEU A 58 7.46 -0.16 -1.09
C LEU A 58 8.07 0.99 -0.29
N ASP A 59 9.03 1.74 -0.82
CA ASP A 59 9.75 2.80 -0.09
C ASP A 59 10.38 2.28 1.22
N ASP A 60 11.13 1.17 1.11
CA ASP A 60 11.92 0.58 2.20
C ASP A 60 13.40 0.54 1.77
N PRO A 61 14.29 1.29 2.44
CA PRO A 61 15.70 1.36 2.06
C PRO A 61 16.42 0.00 2.09
N ASN A 62 16.09 -0.85 3.06
CA ASN A 62 16.71 -2.17 3.21
C ASN A 62 16.29 -3.11 2.06
N ILE A 63 15.01 -3.10 1.71
CA ILE A 63 14.50 -3.85 0.56
C ILE A 63 15.14 -3.34 -0.74
N MET A 64 15.26 -2.02 -0.90
CA MET A 64 15.89 -1.42 -2.08
C MET A 64 17.37 -1.82 -2.21
N GLU A 65 18.12 -1.84 -1.11
CA GLU A 65 19.51 -2.25 -1.08
C GLU A 65 19.67 -3.74 -1.44
N GLN A 66 18.84 -4.61 -0.85
CA GLN A 66 18.80 -6.05 -1.19
C GLN A 66 18.44 -6.27 -2.66
N THR A 67 17.48 -5.53 -3.20
CA THR A 67 17.06 -5.62 -4.61
C THR A 67 18.20 -5.24 -5.54
N LYS A 68 18.96 -4.18 -5.21
CA LYS A 68 20.14 -3.76 -5.98
C LYS A 68 21.28 -4.75 -5.88
N ALA A 69 21.53 -5.32 -4.70
CA ALA A 69 22.54 -6.36 -4.51
C ALA A 69 22.21 -7.60 -5.36
N LEU A 70 20.95 -8.05 -5.33
CA LEU A 70 20.46 -9.14 -6.14
C LEU A 70 20.62 -8.86 -7.65
N ALA A 71 20.32 -7.65 -8.09
CA ALA A 71 20.46 -7.21 -9.47
C ALA A 71 21.91 -7.21 -9.98
N ASN A 72 22.90 -7.13 -9.09
CA ASN A 72 24.32 -7.12 -9.43
C ASN A 72 25.00 -8.48 -9.25
N ASP A 73 24.33 -9.44 -8.60
CA ASP A 73 24.87 -10.77 -8.36
C ASP A 73 24.81 -11.63 -9.63
N GLN A 74 25.97 -11.93 -10.21
CA GLN A 74 26.11 -12.75 -11.42
C GLN A 74 26.33 -14.24 -11.12
N THR A 75 26.32 -14.66 -9.85
CA THR A 75 26.70 -16.03 -9.46
C THR A 75 25.54 -17.05 -9.54
N GLU A 76 24.29 -16.60 -9.48
CA GLU A 76 23.12 -17.48 -9.54
C GLU A 76 22.84 -17.97 -10.97
N LYS A 77 23.01 -19.28 -11.18
CA LYS A 77 22.71 -19.94 -12.48
C LYS A 77 21.22 -20.08 -12.76
N ASN A 78 20.35 -19.95 -11.76
CA ASN A 78 18.90 -20.11 -11.91
C ASN A 78 18.18 -18.77 -11.68
N LEU A 79 17.98 -18.06 -12.79
CA LEU A 79 17.37 -16.74 -12.78
C LEU A 79 15.94 -16.73 -12.25
N HIS A 80 15.19 -17.80 -12.54
CA HIS A 80 13.80 -17.90 -12.16
C HIS A 80 13.65 -18.06 -10.64
N GLU A 81 14.45 -18.94 -10.05
CA GLU A 81 14.47 -19.15 -8.59
C GLU A 81 14.93 -17.91 -7.83
N LYS A 82 16.00 -17.26 -8.34
CA LYS A 82 16.53 -15.98 -7.86
C LYS A 82 15.45 -14.92 -7.69
N TYR A 83 14.73 -14.62 -8.77
CA TYR A 83 13.73 -13.55 -8.75
C TYR A 83 12.42 -14.00 -8.09
N SER A 84 12.03 -15.27 -8.19
CA SER A 84 10.83 -15.77 -7.51
C SER A 84 10.93 -15.63 -6.00
N ASN A 85 12.05 -16.05 -5.40
CA ASN A 85 12.30 -15.92 -3.96
C ASN A 85 12.27 -14.46 -3.52
N HIS A 86 12.87 -13.57 -4.31
CA HIS A 86 12.86 -12.14 -4.03
C HIS A 86 11.46 -11.52 -4.15
N PHE A 87 10.66 -11.95 -5.14
CA PHE A 87 9.28 -11.51 -5.29
C PHE A 87 8.41 -11.89 -4.10
N GLU A 88 8.60 -13.09 -3.53
CA GLU A 88 7.89 -13.47 -2.31
C GLU A 88 8.19 -12.51 -1.13
N LEU A 89 9.44 -12.08 -0.99
CA LEU A 89 9.84 -11.11 0.04
C LEU A 89 9.16 -9.75 -0.19
N LEU A 90 9.14 -9.26 -1.44
CA LEU A 90 8.45 -8.02 -1.80
C LEU A 90 6.96 -8.07 -1.48
N MET A 91 6.32 -9.23 -1.74
CA MET A 91 4.90 -9.42 -1.46
C MET A 91 4.60 -9.45 0.04
N LYS A 92 5.39 -10.18 0.83
CA LYS A 92 5.26 -10.19 2.29
C LYS A 92 5.46 -8.80 2.89
N ALA A 93 6.42 -8.03 2.37
CA ALA A 93 6.67 -6.66 2.80
C ALA A 93 5.51 -5.72 2.47
N LYS A 94 4.90 -5.86 1.28
CA LYS A 94 3.71 -5.09 0.89
C LYS A 94 2.54 -5.34 1.84
N ASP A 95 2.27 -6.60 2.14
CA ASP A 95 1.17 -6.98 3.03
C ASP A 95 1.42 -6.48 4.46
N LYS A 96 2.67 -6.56 4.94
CA LYS A 96 3.08 -5.98 6.22
C LYS A 96 2.83 -4.47 6.26
N LYS A 97 3.26 -3.71 5.23
CA LYS A 97 3.01 -2.25 5.16
C LYS A 97 1.52 -1.91 5.13
N LYS A 98 0.70 -2.72 4.46
CA LYS A 98 -0.76 -2.56 4.47
C LYS A 98 -1.34 -2.74 5.87
N VAL A 99 -0.91 -3.77 6.59
CA VAL A 99 -1.35 -4.02 7.98
C VAL A 99 -0.88 -2.92 8.92
N GLU A 100 0.36 -2.44 8.78
CA GLU A 100 0.88 -1.32 9.57
C GLU A 100 0.07 -0.03 9.33
N LEU A 101 -0.26 0.28 8.08
CA LEU A 101 -1.06 1.45 7.74
C LEU A 101 -2.47 1.35 8.34
N GLN A 102 -3.13 0.20 8.19
CA GLN A 102 -4.44 -0.05 8.81
C GLN A 102 -4.39 0.07 10.34
N THR A 103 -3.32 -0.44 10.96
CA THR A 103 -3.10 -0.34 12.41
C THR A 103 -2.92 1.11 12.84
N LYS A 104 -2.10 1.90 12.11
CA LYS A 104 -1.91 3.33 12.39
C LYS A 104 -3.23 4.10 12.31
N VAL A 105 -4.01 3.88 11.26
CA VAL A 105 -5.33 4.50 11.11
C VAL A 105 -6.25 4.13 12.28
N MET A 106 -6.29 2.85 12.67
CA MET A 106 -7.09 2.39 13.80
C MET A 106 -6.65 3.02 15.13
N VAL A 107 -5.35 3.09 15.39
CA VAL A 107 -4.78 3.71 16.60
C VAL A 107 -5.11 5.20 16.63
N GLU A 108 -5.04 5.89 15.49
CA GLU A 108 -5.32 7.32 15.39
C GLU A 108 -6.81 7.63 15.57
N LYS A 109 -7.70 6.81 15.00
CA LYS A 109 -9.15 6.85 15.27
C LYS A 109 -9.42 6.69 16.78
N ARG A 110 -8.80 5.71 17.42
CA ARG A 110 -8.95 5.48 18.88
C ARG A 110 -8.42 6.65 19.70
N ARG A 111 -7.29 7.24 19.31
CA ARG A 111 -6.70 8.41 19.98
C ARG A 111 -7.65 9.61 19.93
N LYS A 112 -8.19 9.94 18.74
CA LYS A 112 -9.16 11.03 18.58
C LYS A 112 -10.40 10.82 19.44
N LYS A 113 -10.93 9.59 19.46
CA LYS A 113 -12.07 9.24 20.33
C LYS A 113 -11.76 9.45 21.81
N LEU A 114 -10.59 9.05 22.27
CA LEU A 114 -10.18 9.23 23.67
C LEU A 114 -10.04 10.71 24.05
N GLU A 115 -9.54 11.53 23.12
CA GLU A 115 -9.41 12.98 23.29
C GLU A 115 -10.77 13.68 23.42
N LEU A 116 -11.74 13.29 22.58
CA LEU A 116 -13.14 13.76 22.68
C LEU A 116 -13.81 13.32 23.99
N LEU A 117 -13.60 12.07 24.41
CA LEU A 117 -14.10 11.59 25.71
C LEU A 117 -13.49 12.38 26.88
N ARG A 118 -12.19 12.69 26.80
CA ARG A 118 -11.50 13.47 27.82
C ARG A 118 -12.00 14.92 27.88
N SER A 119 -12.24 15.56 26.74
CA SER A 119 -12.76 16.93 26.70
C SER A 119 -14.20 16.99 27.23
N SER A 120 -15.07 16.05 26.85
CA SER A 120 -16.43 15.94 27.38
C SER A 120 -16.43 15.74 28.90
N LEU A 121 -15.59 14.83 29.43
CA LEU A 121 -15.48 14.60 30.86
C LEU A 121 -15.00 15.84 31.63
N MET A 122 -14.00 16.55 31.09
CA MET A 122 -13.52 17.81 31.69
C MET A 122 -14.61 18.89 31.70
N SER A 123 -15.37 19.03 30.61
CA SER A 123 -16.52 19.96 30.54
C SER A 123 -17.60 19.61 31.57
N ALA A 124 -17.92 18.33 31.72
CA ALA A 124 -18.88 17.84 32.71
C ALA A 124 -18.43 18.13 34.15
N LEU A 125 -17.15 17.90 34.46
CA LEU A 125 -16.57 18.18 35.78
C LEU A 125 -16.57 19.68 36.10
N LEU A 126 -16.17 20.53 35.15
CA LEU A 126 -16.20 21.99 35.30
C LEU A 126 -17.63 22.52 35.49
N THR A 127 -18.60 21.94 34.78
CA THR A 127 -20.02 22.29 34.92
C THR A 127 -20.57 21.90 36.29
N ARG A 128 -20.19 20.72 36.80
CA ARG A 128 -20.58 20.28 38.15
C ARG A 128 -19.94 21.14 39.25
N ALA A 129 -18.68 21.55 39.07
CA ALA A 129 -17.96 22.39 40.03
C ALA A 129 -18.45 23.85 40.06
N SER A 130 -19.01 24.36 38.95
CA SER A 130 -19.44 25.75 38.82
C SER A 130 -20.89 26.03 39.23
N GLY A 131 -21.67 25.00 39.61
CA GLY A 131 -23.02 25.15 40.16
C GLY A 131 -24.01 25.94 39.26
N SER A 132 -23.71 26.10 37.97
CA SER A 132 -24.33 27.13 37.12
C SER A 132 -25.40 26.59 36.16
N GLU A 133 -26.53 27.29 36.11
CA GLU A 133 -27.75 27.00 35.34
C GLU A 133 -27.64 27.19 33.81
N LYS A 134 -26.43 27.16 33.22
CA LYS A 134 -26.25 27.22 31.76
C LYS A 134 -26.44 25.84 31.13
N LYS A 135 -27.70 25.38 31.07
CA LYS A 135 -28.07 24.02 30.60
C LYS A 135 -28.27 23.89 29.08
N GLU A 136 -28.52 24.97 28.34
CA GLU A 136 -28.89 24.88 26.91
C GLU A 136 -27.69 24.90 25.95
N GLU A 137 -26.81 25.90 26.00
CA GLU A 137 -25.61 25.96 25.12
C GLU A 137 -24.70 24.73 25.27
N LYS A 138 -24.52 24.23 26.50
CA LYS A 138 -23.67 23.06 26.76
C LYS A 138 -24.30 21.73 26.39
N LYS A 139 -25.63 21.67 26.24
CA LYS A 139 -26.32 20.46 25.75
C LYS A 139 -26.07 20.26 24.26
N GLU A 140 -26.07 21.36 23.50
CA GLU A 140 -25.83 21.36 22.06
C GLU A 140 -24.39 20.94 21.73
N GLU A 141 -23.40 21.51 22.46
CA GLU A 141 -21.99 21.14 22.32
C GLU A 141 -21.70 19.67 22.69
N ASN A 142 -22.39 19.12 23.71
CA ASN A 142 -22.24 17.72 24.09
C ASN A 142 -22.93 16.75 23.09
N PHE A 143 -24.03 17.18 22.47
CA PHE A 143 -24.74 16.42 21.43
C PHE A 143 -23.95 16.35 20.12
N ASP A 144 -23.26 17.42 19.73
CA ASP A 144 -22.38 17.44 18.56
C ASP A 144 -21.15 16.54 18.77
N LEU A 145 -20.58 16.54 19.97
CA LEU A 145 -19.50 15.61 20.35
C LEU A 145 -19.96 14.14 20.33
N GLU A 146 -21.17 13.83 20.81
CA GLU A 146 -21.74 12.48 20.76
C GLU A 146 -21.92 11.99 19.32
N LYS A 147 -22.44 12.82 18.42
CA LYS A 147 -22.56 12.50 16.98
C LYS A 147 -21.20 12.26 16.32
N GLU A 148 -20.19 13.04 16.70
CA GLU A 148 -18.84 12.88 16.15
C GLU A 148 -18.15 11.60 16.66
N ILE A 149 -18.40 11.23 17.92
CA ILE A 149 -17.97 9.94 18.49
C ILE A 149 -18.68 8.76 17.80
N GLU A 150 -19.96 8.90 17.48
CA GLU A 150 -20.78 7.86 16.85
C GLU A 150 -20.36 7.64 15.38
N LYS A 151 -20.05 8.71 14.64
CA LYS A 151 -19.42 8.61 13.30
C LYS A 151 -18.12 7.83 13.31
N LEU A 152 -17.31 7.98 14.37
CA LEU A 152 -16.06 7.24 14.52
C LEU A 152 -16.24 5.74 14.87
N GLN A 153 -17.47 5.26 15.11
CA GLN A 153 -17.77 3.84 15.38
C GLN A 153 -18.18 3.02 14.14
N PHE A 154 -18.65 3.66 13.06
CA PHE A 154 -19.28 2.97 11.92
C PHE A 154 -18.53 3.09 10.57
N ASP A 155 -17.40 3.82 10.53
CA ASP A 155 -16.43 3.86 9.42
C ASP A 155 -15.11 3.16 9.76
#